data_AF-A0A3G9JUQ5-F1
#
_entry.id   AF-A0A3G9JUQ5-F1
#
_cell.length_a   1.000
_cell.length_b   1.000
_cell.length_c   1.000
_cell.angle_alpha   90.00
_cell.angle_beta   90.00
_cell.angle_gamma   90.00
#
_symmetry.space_group_name_H-M   'P 1'
#
loop_
_entity.id
_entity.type
_entity.pdbx_description
1 polymer ?
#
loop_
_entity_poly.entity_id
_entity_poly.type
_entity_poly.pdbx_seq_one_letter_code
_entity_poly.pdbx_strand_id
1 'polypeptide(L)' 'MRSLISQAALEGEVVQQAVTEFGQQFKVDWTIPEREGTQLGTIWEISLINPNPRLISAFIK' A
#
# COMPACT_ATOMS: atom_id res chain seq x y z
N MET A 1 -8.11 -7.46 9.92
CA MET A 1 -7.62 -6.19 9.35
C MET A 1 -6.32 -6.33 8.56
N ARG A 2 -5.28 -6.99 9.08
CA ARG A 2 -4.11 -7.38 8.27
C ARG A 2 -4.52 -8.08 6.96
N SER A 3 -5.56 -8.92 7.02
CA SER A 3 -6.19 -9.59 5.88
C SER A 3 -6.73 -8.68 4.77
N LEU A 4 -7.20 -7.46 5.06
CA LEU A 4 -7.79 -6.56 4.04
C LEU A 4 -6.72 -5.79 3.29
N ILE A 5 -5.68 -5.31 4.00
CA ILE A 5 -4.48 -4.82 3.32
C ILE A 5 -3.84 -5.96 2.57
N SER A 6 -3.70 -7.16 3.16
CA SER A 6 -3.18 -8.35 2.48
C SER A 6 -4.03 -8.75 1.26
N GLN A 7 -5.35 -8.53 1.25
CA GLN A 7 -6.20 -8.76 0.07
C GLN A 7 -6.01 -7.67 -0.99
N ALA A 8 -6.00 -6.39 -0.61
CA ALA A 8 -5.68 -5.31 -1.54
C ALA A 8 -4.25 -5.47 -2.11
N ALA A 9 -3.34 -5.96 -1.29
CA ALA A 9 -1.97 -6.39 -1.60
C ALA A 9 -1.86 -7.72 -2.38
N LEU A 10 -2.95 -8.45 -2.55
CA LEU A 10 -3.03 -9.63 -3.43
C LEU A 10 -3.57 -9.22 -4.80
N GLU A 11 -4.39 -8.15 -4.87
CA GLU A 11 -4.88 -7.56 -6.10
C GLU A 11 -3.88 -6.57 -6.74
N GLY A 12 -3.08 -5.87 -5.92
CA GLY A 12 -1.91 -5.08 -6.34
C GLY A 12 -0.63 -5.64 -5.72
N GLU A 13 0.52 -5.52 -6.38
CA GLU A 13 1.76 -6.13 -5.89
C GLU A 13 2.31 -5.37 -4.69
N VAL A 14 2.46 -6.02 -3.53
CA VAL A 14 3.23 -5.45 -2.41
C VAL A 14 4.70 -5.49 -2.77
N VAL A 15 5.17 -4.35 -3.25
CA VAL A 15 6.56 -4.19 -3.65
C VAL A 15 7.47 -3.89 -2.45
N GLN A 16 6.92 -3.41 -1.33
CA GLN A 16 7.74 -3.09 -0.16
C GLN A 16 6.96 -3.07 1.16
N GLN A 17 7.62 -3.50 2.23
CA GLN A 17 7.15 -3.38 3.60
C GLN A 17 8.27 -2.79 4.47
N ALA A 18 7.93 -1.83 5.33
CA ALA A 18 8.88 -1.23 6.26
C ALA A 18 8.24 -1.10 7.64
N VAL A 19 9.04 -1.30 8.69
CA VAL A 19 8.64 -0.97 10.06
C VAL A 19 9.26 0.38 10.40
N THR A 20 8.43 1.29 10.88
CA THR A 20 8.81 2.63 11.32
C THR A 20 8.45 2.81 12.78
N GLU A 21 8.97 3.86 13.42
CA GLU A 21 8.62 4.21 14.80
C GLU A 21 7.13 4.53 14.98
N PHE A 22 6.43 4.85 13.89
CA PHE A 22 5.00 5.17 13.88
C PHE A 22 4.09 3.96 13.61
N GLY A 23 4.66 2.84 13.14
CA GLY A 23 3.91 1.66 12.75
C GLY A 23 4.47 0.96 11.52
N GLN A 24 3.63 0.13 10.89
CA GLN A 24 4.02 -0.64 9.72
C GLN A 24 3.56 0.04 8.43
N GLN A 25 4.52 0.31 7.55
CA GLN A 25 4.27 0.89 6.24
C GLN A 25 4.30 -0.18 5.15
N PHE A 26 3.41 -0.02 4.17
CA PHE A 26 3.24 -0.91 3.04
C PHE A 26 3.20 -0.08 1.76
N LYS A 27 4.05 -0.43 0.80
CA LYS A 27 4.01 0.11 -0.53
C LYS A 27 3.36 -0.91 -1.45
N VAL A 28 2.32 -0.49 -2.15
CA VAL A 28 1.56 -1.32 -3.08
C VAL A 28 1.57 -0.62 -4.43
N ASP A 29 2.10 -1.29 -5.44
CA ASP A 29 2.07 -0.80 -6.82
C ASP A 29 0.96 -1.53 -7.57
N TRP A 30 0.14 -0.77 -8.29
CA TRP A 30 -1.01 -1.25 -9.05
C TRP A 30 -0.78 -0.96 -10.53
N THR A 31 -1.06 -1.95 -11.38
CA THR A 31 -1.08 -1.71 -12.83
C THR A 31 -2.43 -1.10 -13.20
N ILE A 32 -2.43 0.03 -13.92
CA ILE A 32 -3.66 0.65 -14.38
C ILE A 32 -4.06 0.00 -15.71
N PRO A 33 -5.24 -0.65 -15.80
CA PRO A 33 -5.74 -1.18 -17.07
C PRO A 33 -5.81 -0.08 -18.14
N GLU A 34 -5.57 -0.43 -19.39
CA GLU A 34 -5.67 0.49 -20.55
C GLU A 34 -4.65 1.64 -20.57
N ARG A 35 -3.70 1.69 -19.62
CA ARG A 35 -2.56 2.61 -19.66
C ARG A 35 -1.25 1.85 -19.56
N GLU A 36 -0.76 1.39 -20.72
CA GLU A 36 0.54 0.73 -20.82
C GLU A 36 1.65 1.62 -20.23
N GLY A 37 2.47 1.03 -19.36
CA GLY A 37 3.59 1.71 -18.70
C GLY A 37 3.21 2.62 -17.53
N THR A 38 1.92 2.83 -17.22
CA THR A 38 1.49 3.65 -16.08
C THR A 38 1.17 2.77 -14.87
N GLN A 39 1.79 3.07 -13.73
CA GLN A 39 1.51 2.38 -12.47
C GLN A 39 1.01 3.35 -11.41
N LEU A 40 0.06 2.91 -10.58
CA LEU A 40 -0.34 3.63 -9.38
C LEU A 40 0.42 3.06 -8.18
N GLY A 41 1.34 3.82 -7.61
CA GLY A 41 1.98 3.51 -6.34
C GLY A 41 1.19 4.08 -5.17
N THR A 42 0.93 3.27 -4.14
CA THR A 42 0.28 3.71 -2.90
C THR A 42 1.12 3.32 -1.69
N ILE A 43 1.18 4.21 -0.70
CA ILE A 43 1.85 3.97 0.58
C ILE A 43 0.79 4.02 1.68
N TRP A 44 0.66 2.92 2.40
CA TRP A 44 -0.25 2.74 3.51
C TRP A 44 0.52 2.60 4.81
N GLU A 45 -0.07 3.04 5.91
CA GLU A 45 0.45 2.87 7.26
C GLU A 45 -0.61 2.26 8.17
N ILE A 46 -0.19 1.27 8.95
CA ILE A 46 -0.92 0.80 10.11
C ILE A 46 -0.15 1.29 11.33
N SER A 47 -0.73 2.23 12.07
CA SER A 47 -0.08 2.77 13.26
C SER A 47 -0.09 1.77 14.41
N LEU A 48 0.83 1.94 15.37
CA LEU A 48 0.85 1.11 16.58
C LEU A 48 -0.35 1.35 17.50
N ILE A 49 -0.94 2.55 17.44
CA ILE A 49 -2.02 3.00 18.34
C ILE A 49 -3.40 2.74 17.72
N ASN A 50 -3.52 2.90 16.41
CA ASN A 50 -4.74 2.65 15.65
C ASN A 50 -4.47 1.61 14.55
N PRO A 51 -5.05 0.39 14.66
CA PRO A 51 -4.84 -0.68 13.70
C PRO A 51 -5.57 -0.46 12.37
N ASN A 52 -6.28 0.66 12.20
CA ASN A 52 -6.92 1.02 10.95
C ASN A 52 -5.88 1.51 9.93
N PRO A 53 -5.84 0.90 8.73
CA PRO A 53 -4.97 1.34 7.65
C PRO A 53 -5.25 2.79 7.25
N ARG A 54 -4.21 3.59 7.08
CA ARG A 54 -4.30 4.95 6.56
C ARG A 54 -3.46 5.09 5.30
N LEU A 55 -4.04 5.65 4.24
CA LEU A 55 -3.31 6.04 3.05
C LEU A 55 -2.46 7.29 3.37
N ILE A 56 -1.14 7.18 3.24
CA ILE A 56 -0.21 8.30 3.41
C ILE A 56 0.05 8.99 2.08
N SER A 57 0.23 8.21 1.01
CA SER A 57 0.59 8.73 -0.30
C SER A 57 0.04 7.87 -1.42
N ALA A 58 -0.33 8.51 -2.52
CA ALA A 58 -0.66 7.87 -3.79
C ALA A 58 -0.02 8.69 -4.91
N PHE A 59 0.59 8.01 -5.87
CA PHE A 59 1.33 8.65 -6.95
C PHE A 59 1.36 7.78 -8.21
N ILE A 60 1.49 8.42 -9.37
CA ILE A 60 1.61 7.74 -10.66
C ILE A 60 3.09 7.64 -11.04
N LYS A 61 3.50 6.49 -11.57
CA LYS A 61 4.79 6.26 -12.21
C LYS A 61 4.62 5.97 -13.68
#